data_AF-A0A850R0A6-F1
#
_entry.id   AF-A0A850R0A6-F1
#
_cell.length_a   1.000
_cell.length_b   1.000
_cell.length_c   1.000
_cell.angle_alpha   90.00
_cell.angle_beta   90.00
_cell.angle_gamma   90.00
#
_symmetry.space_group_name_H-M   'P 1'
#
loop_
_entity.id
_entity.type
_entity.pdbx_description
1 polymer ?
#
loop_
_entity_poly.entity_id
_entity_poly.type
_entity_poly.pdbx_seq_one_letter_code
_entity_poly.pdbx_strand_id
1 'polypeptide(L)'
;MRIVVSDDKISDFRDLVNSNSSFVYQIYKDNGGKNLFNLVCSAMDWITVSVRHLKNAPELDKNIDVRCMQVYSLISSIDLIFESIKQLHRVFMTDKIEPFYGEKICFKDRLFANEDDNNYFKTIRACFGAHPVNLNQENSKRFASWPFPSHINTGDLSVHLYSRDVGKEDLTLNLNIIELLEFLRIRYEYLDVIADRIEMLFVEYQRKLSKEKIETKSDPLEQLYVLRNESEKRLDNDYYNGEIDDLIMIFEAELTDSDLVPLADNYKETLLPLIEEIKTNLQEMNLVDLEKDSELRIRSDLDKELRYELGKFYTWVHGGRYDPLLEFYFERFNTLSDGKFKFTKTDDIKVTFLKAKLMLIE
;
A
#
# COMPACT_ATOMS: atom_id res chain seq x y z
N MET A 1 -11.64 -3.38 29.63
CA MET A 1 -11.88 -4.40 28.58
C MET A 1 -10.51 -4.99 28.23
N ARG A 2 -10.31 -6.32 28.24
CA ARG A 2 -8.99 -6.88 27.88
C ARG A 2 -8.76 -6.69 26.37
N ILE A 3 -7.59 -6.20 26.00
CA ILE A 3 -7.19 -5.95 24.61
C ILE A 3 -7.08 -7.30 23.89
N VAL A 4 -7.87 -7.49 22.83
CA VAL A 4 -7.86 -8.71 21.97
C VAL A 4 -7.32 -8.42 20.56
N VAL A 5 -6.99 -7.16 20.27
CA VAL A 5 -6.45 -6.70 18.98
C VAL A 5 -5.25 -5.77 19.19
N SER A 6 -4.20 -5.91 18.39
CA SER A 6 -2.97 -5.09 18.49
C SER A 6 -2.86 -4.10 17.34
N ASP A 7 -2.42 -2.86 17.62
CA ASP A 7 -2.10 -1.83 16.61
C ASP A 7 -0.90 -2.24 15.73
N ASP A 8 0.00 -3.07 16.27
CA ASP A 8 1.20 -3.51 15.55
C ASP A 8 0.80 -4.36 14.33
N LYS A 9 -0.17 -5.27 14.48
CA LYS A 9 -0.63 -6.14 13.38
C LYS A 9 -1.15 -5.37 12.17
N ILE A 10 -1.95 -4.31 12.38
CA ILE A 10 -2.45 -3.49 11.26
C ILE A 10 -1.34 -2.60 10.68
N SER A 11 -0.33 -2.25 11.47
CA SER A 11 0.86 -1.55 10.98
C SER A 11 1.70 -2.46 10.10
N ASP A 12 2.00 -3.68 10.55
CA ASP A 12 2.72 -4.71 9.78
C ASP A 12 1.99 -5.04 8.47
N PHE A 13 0.66 -5.18 8.52
CA PHE A 13 -0.16 -5.40 7.32
C PHE A 13 -0.06 -4.23 6.33
N ARG A 14 -0.03 -2.99 6.83
CA ARG A 14 0.15 -1.79 6.01
C ARG A 14 1.54 -1.74 5.38
N ASP A 15 2.58 -2.11 6.12
CA ASP A 15 3.94 -2.17 5.61
C ASP A 15 4.05 -3.22 4.50
N LEU A 16 3.44 -4.40 4.69
CA LEU A 16 3.35 -5.42 3.63
C LEU A 16 2.67 -4.87 2.37
N VAL A 17 1.52 -4.21 2.49
CA VAL A 17 0.79 -3.63 1.34
C VAL A 17 1.63 -2.60 0.58
N ASN A 18 2.47 -1.84 1.27
CA ASN A 18 3.33 -0.82 0.66
C ASN A 18 4.72 -1.32 0.24
N SER A 19 5.07 -2.56 0.58
CA SER A 19 6.37 -3.16 0.28
C SER A 19 6.46 -3.72 -1.16
N ASN A 20 7.51 -4.49 -1.45
CA ASN A 20 7.68 -5.24 -2.70
C ASN A 20 7.58 -4.36 -3.96
N SER A 21 8.32 -3.25 -3.98
CA SER A 21 8.27 -2.23 -5.06
C SER A 21 6.84 -1.76 -5.36
N SER A 22 6.06 -1.54 -4.30
CA SER A 22 4.67 -1.09 -4.39
C SER A 22 3.78 -2.01 -5.22
N PHE A 23 4.03 -3.32 -5.18
CA PHE A 23 3.28 -4.34 -5.92
C PHE A 23 1.76 -4.16 -5.84
N VAL A 24 1.22 -4.03 -4.62
CA VAL A 24 -0.23 -3.89 -4.43
C VAL A 24 -0.74 -2.59 -5.07
N TYR A 25 0.00 -1.50 -5.00
CA TYR A 25 -0.37 -0.28 -5.72
C TYR A 25 -0.38 -0.50 -7.23
N GLN A 26 0.71 -1.04 -7.78
CA GLN A 26 0.86 -1.16 -9.24
C GLN A 26 -0.19 -2.07 -9.87
N ILE A 27 -0.56 -3.17 -9.21
CA ILE A 27 -1.55 -4.11 -9.73
C ILE A 27 -3.00 -3.64 -9.50
N TYR A 28 -3.26 -2.91 -8.42
CA TYR A 28 -4.62 -2.57 -8.01
C TYR A 28 -5.00 -1.09 -8.20
N LYS A 29 -4.09 -0.22 -8.68
CA LYS A 29 -4.38 1.19 -9.03
C LYS A 29 -5.38 1.32 -10.18
N ASP A 30 -5.35 0.39 -11.13
CA ASP A 30 -6.35 0.22 -12.18
C ASP A 30 -6.55 -1.27 -12.51
N ASN A 31 -7.57 -1.86 -11.89
CA ASN A 31 -7.97 -3.24 -12.15
C ASN A 31 -9.37 -3.24 -12.80
N GLY A 32 -9.39 -3.36 -14.12
CA GLY A 32 -10.64 -3.36 -14.90
C GLY A 32 -11.39 -2.03 -14.87
N GLY A 33 -10.66 -0.90 -14.89
CA GLY A 33 -11.22 0.45 -14.83
C GLY A 33 -11.63 0.89 -13.43
N LYS A 34 -11.19 0.16 -12.39
CA LYS A 34 -11.48 0.44 -10.98
C LYS A 34 -10.19 0.53 -10.18
N ASN A 35 -10.09 1.58 -9.38
CA ASN A 35 -9.00 1.73 -8.43
C ASN A 35 -9.32 0.96 -7.14
N LEU A 36 -8.88 -0.30 -7.09
CA LEU A 36 -9.06 -1.17 -5.92
C LEU A 36 -8.04 -0.84 -4.81
N PHE A 37 -6.91 -0.22 -5.14
CA PHE A 37 -5.95 0.24 -4.15
C PHE A 37 -6.56 1.25 -3.16
N ASN A 38 -7.38 2.19 -3.64
CA ASN A 38 -8.11 3.12 -2.77
C ASN A 38 -9.05 2.42 -1.78
N LEU A 39 -9.67 1.31 -2.20
CA LEU A 39 -10.50 0.48 -1.31
C LEU A 39 -9.62 -0.20 -0.25
N VAL A 40 -8.45 -0.71 -0.62
CA VAL A 40 -7.49 -1.30 0.32
C VAL A 40 -7.02 -0.26 1.34
N CYS A 41 -6.64 0.95 0.91
CA CYS A 41 -6.27 2.05 1.79
C CYS A 41 -7.40 2.40 2.76
N SER A 42 -8.63 2.58 2.25
CA SER A 42 -9.78 2.90 3.08
C SER A 42 -10.07 1.82 4.12
N ALA A 43 -9.96 0.54 3.75
CA ALA A 43 -10.17 -0.57 4.67
C ALA A 43 -9.12 -0.55 5.79
N MET A 44 -7.83 -0.38 5.46
CA MET A 44 -6.76 -0.28 6.45
C MET A 44 -6.97 0.91 7.40
N ASP A 45 -7.37 2.08 6.89
CA ASP A 45 -7.59 3.27 7.71
C ASP A 45 -8.72 3.05 8.74
N TRP A 46 -9.83 2.46 8.32
CA TRP A 46 -10.95 2.14 9.22
C TRP A 46 -10.60 1.07 10.24
N ILE A 47 -9.76 0.08 9.88
CA ILE A 47 -9.24 -0.90 10.85
C ILE A 47 -8.35 -0.18 11.86
N THR A 48 -7.39 0.64 11.42
CA THR A 48 -6.47 1.38 12.30
C THR A 48 -7.24 2.26 13.31
N VAL A 49 -8.19 3.06 12.84
CA VAL A 49 -8.98 3.93 13.72
C VAL A 49 -9.77 3.12 14.74
N SER A 50 -10.41 2.03 14.30
CA SER A 50 -11.23 1.18 15.18
C SER A 50 -10.39 0.43 16.22
N VAL A 51 -9.25 -0.13 15.83
CA VAL A 51 -8.31 -0.80 16.74
C VAL A 51 -7.78 0.18 17.79
N ARG A 52 -7.38 1.39 17.38
CA ARG A 52 -6.90 2.43 18.30
C ARG A 52 -8.00 2.93 19.24
N HIS A 53 -9.23 3.06 18.76
CA HIS A 53 -10.37 3.37 19.62
C HIS A 53 -10.56 2.29 20.69
N LEU A 54 -10.58 1.02 20.29
CA LEU A 54 -10.76 -0.11 21.22
C LEU A 54 -9.62 -0.23 22.24
N LYS A 55 -8.37 -0.01 21.80
CA LYS A 55 -7.17 -0.03 22.67
C LYS A 55 -7.22 1.05 23.75
N ASN A 56 -7.80 2.21 23.43
CA ASN A 56 -7.90 3.36 24.34
C ASN A 56 -9.30 3.49 24.97
N ALA A 57 -10.17 2.48 24.82
CA ALA A 57 -11.50 2.52 25.37
C ALA A 57 -11.46 2.52 26.91
N PRO A 58 -12.24 3.40 27.58
CA PRO A 58 -12.31 3.40 29.03
C PRO A 58 -12.94 2.11 29.57
N GLU A 59 -12.82 1.88 30.87
CA GLU A 59 -13.62 0.85 31.53
C GLU A 59 -15.12 1.14 31.40
N LEU A 60 -15.92 0.07 31.43
CA LEU A 60 -17.37 0.19 31.32
C LEU A 60 -17.93 0.92 32.53
N ASP A 61 -18.75 1.94 32.28
CA ASP A 61 -19.34 2.77 33.31
C ASP A 61 -20.38 1.98 34.13
N LYS A 62 -20.58 2.41 35.38
CA LYS A 62 -21.63 1.85 36.24
C LYS A 62 -23.02 2.37 35.86
N ASN A 63 -23.09 3.58 35.31
CA ASN A 63 -24.31 4.16 34.75
C ASN A 63 -24.72 3.36 33.50
N ILE A 64 -25.94 2.83 33.50
CA ILE A 64 -26.43 1.97 32.42
C ILE A 64 -26.49 2.72 31.08
N ASP A 65 -26.94 3.97 31.06
CA ASP A 65 -27.10 4.75 29.83
C ASP A 65 -25.74 5.01 29.17
N VAL A 66 -24.74 5.38 29.98
CA VAL A 66 -23.35 5.56 29.52
C VAL A 66 -22.77 4.23 29.03
N ARG A 67 -22.97 3.15 29.79
CA ARG A 67 -22.47 1.82 29.43
C ARG A 67 -23.09 1.30 28.13
N CYS A 68 -24.37 1.53 27.90
CA CYS A 68 -25.05 1.18 26.65
C CYS A 68 -24.38 1.88 25.46
N MET A 69 -24.05 3.16 25.59
CA MET A 69 -23.33 3.90 24.53
C MET A 69 -21.89 3.40 24.34
N GLN A 70 -21.20 3.02 25.41
CA GLN A 70 -19.86 2.40 25.31
C GLN A 70 -19.92 1.05 24.57
N VAL A 71 -20.93 0.22 24.86
CA VAL A 71 -21.14 -1.07 24.16
C VAL A 71 -21.54 -0.85 22.70
N TYR A 72 -22.37 0.15 22.40
CA TYR A 72 -22.67 0.52 21.02
C TYR A 72 -21.41 0.95 20.25
N SER A 73 -20.52 1.72 20.90
CA SER A 73 -19.22 2.10 20.32
C SER A 73 -18.33 0.88 20.06
N LEU A 74 -18.30 -0.08 20.99
CA LEU A 74 -17.61 -1.36 20.80
C LEU A 74 -18.14 -2.10 19.58
N ILE A 75 -19.46 -2.33 19.51
CA ILE A 75 -20.10 -3.03 18.39
C ILE A 75 -19.81 -2.32 17.06
N SER A 76 -19.91 -0.99 17.03
CA SER A 76 -19.63 -0.19 15.83
C SER A 76 -18.17 -0.34 15.38
N SER A 77 -17.22 -0.37 16.33
CA SER A 77 -15.81 -0.57 16.01
C SER A 77 -15.54 -1.98 15.46
N ILE A 78 -16.20 -3.00 16.02
CA ILE A 78 -16.12 -4.38 15.52
C ILE A 78 -16.69 -4.48 14.10
N ASP A 79 -17.83 -3.83 13.85
CA ASP A 79 -18.49 -3.79 12.54
C ASP A 79 -17.59 -3.15 11.48
N LEU A 80 -16.97 -2.00 11.80
CA LEU A 80 -16.02 -1.34 10.92
C LEU A 80 -14.80 -2.22 10.59
N ILE A 81 -14.21 -2.88 11.60
CA ILE A 81 -13.10 -3.81 11.38
C ILE A 81 -13.54 -4.96 10.47
N PHE A 82 -14.68 -5.58 10.77
CA PHE A 82 -15.15 -6.74 10.01
C PHE A 82 -15.51 -6.37 8.56
N GLU A 83 -16.23 -5.27 8.33
CA GLU A 83 -16.56 -4.79 6.99
C GLU A 83 -15.31 -4.46 6.18
N SER A 84 -14.31 -3.80 6.79
CA SER A 84 -13.02 -3.55 6.14
C SER A 84 -12.30 -4.84 5.75
N ILE A 85 -12.26 -5.83 6.65
CA ILE A 85 -11.62 -7.12 6.37
C ILE A 85 -12.35 -7.87 5.24
N LYS A 86 -13.68 -7.76 5.15
CA LYS A 86 -14.43 -8.30 4.01
C LYS A 86 -14.10 -7.59 2.71
N GLN A 87 -13.90 -6.27 2.72
CA GLN A 87 -13.46 -5.56 1.52
C GLN A 87 -12.05 -6.01 1.10
N LEU A 88 -11.13 -6.18 2.05
CA LEU A 88 -9.79 -6.72 1.77
C LEU A 88 -9.87 -8.15 1.20
N HIS A 89 -10.68 -9.02 1.80
CA HIS A 89 -10.94 -10.37 1.30
C HIS A 89 -11.39 -10.33 -0.17
N ARG A 90 -12.36 -9.47 -0.51
CA ARG A 90 -12.88 -9.34 -1.89
C ARG A 90 -11.81 -8.91 -2.90
N VAL A 91 -10.79 -8.19 -2.47
CA VAL A 91 -9.70 -7.73 -3.35
C VAL A 91 -8.69 -8.84 -3.59
N PHE A 92 -8.28 -9.55 -2.54
CA PHE A 92 -7.12 -10.46 -2.60
C PHE A 92 -7.47 -11.95 -2.73
N MET A 93 -8.67 -12.34 -2.31
CA MET A 93 -9.10 -13.74 -2.36
C MET A 93 -9.78 -14.07 -3.68
N THR A 94 -9.60 -15.31 -4.12
CA THR A 94 -10.23 -15.84 -5.35
C THR A 94 -11.67 -16.28 -5.12
N ASP A 95 -12.00 -16.67 -3.89
CA ASP A 95 -13.35 -17.03 -3.50
C ASP A 95 -14.23 -15.77 -3.38
N LYS A 96 -15.48 -15.89 -3.83
CA LYS A 96 -16.50 -14.84 -3.69
C LYS A 96 -17.38 -15.06 -2.45
N ILE A 97 -17.24 -16.19 -1.78
CA ILE A 97 -17.96 -16.49 -0.53
C ILE A 97 -17.44 -15.56 0.56
N GLU A 98 -18.36 -14.95 1.31
CA GLU A 98 -18.02 -14.10 2.45
C GLU A 98 -17.21 -14.91 3.50
N PRO A 99 -16.12 -14.36 4.06
CA PRO A 99 -15.35 -15.09 5.06
C PRO A 99 -16.24 -15.45 6.26
N PHE A 100 -16.02 -16.65 6.82
CA PHE A 100 -16.76 -17.21 7.95
C PHE A 100 -18.25 -17.54 7.69
N TYR A 101 -18.65 -17.66 6.42
CA TYR A 101 -20.02 -18.04 6.06
C TYR A 101 -20.43 -19.38 6.68
N GLY A 102 -21.58 -19.39 7.37
CA GLY A 102 -22.13 -20.60 8.00
C GLY A 102 -21.51 -20.98 9.34
N GLU A 103 -20.48 -20.27 9.83
CA GLU A 103 -19.83 -20.59 11.10
C GLU A 103 -20.70 -20.22 12.31
N LYS A 104 -20.64 -21.04 13.36
CA LYS A 104 -21.44 -20.88 14.60
C LYS A 104 -20.60 -21.10 15.85
N ILE A 105 -19.47 -20.41 15.94
CA ILE A 105 -18.44 -20.65 16.96
C ILE A 105 -18.40 -19.56 18.04
N CYS A 106 -18.79 -18.32 17.72
CA CYS A 106 -18.69 -17.19 18.65
C CYS A 106 -19.88 -17.10 19.63
N PHE A 107 -21.10 -17.23 19.14
CA PHE A 107 -22.32 -16.97 19.92
C PHE A 107 -23.04 -18.26 20.32
N LYS A 108 -22.83 -18.76 21.54
CA LYS A 108 -23.29 -20.11 21.91
C LYS A 108 -24.78 -20.16 22.22
N ASP A 109 -25.28 -19.14 22.94
CA ASP A 109 -26.68 -19.06 23.38
C ASP A 109 -27.51 -18.12 22.47
N ARG A 110 -27.27 -18.20 21.15
CA ARG A 110 -27.91 -17.32 20.18
C ARG A 110 -29.43 -17.51 20.14
N LEU A 111 -30.17 -16.40 20.14
CA LEU A 111 -31.65 -16.43 20.12
C LEU A 111 -32.22 -17.02 18.82
N PHE A 112 -31.54 -16.79 17.69
CA PHE A 112 -31.94 -17.30 16.37
C PHE A 112 -30.97 -18.38 15.91
N ALA A 113 -31.32 -19.64 16.20
CA ALA A 113 -30.44 -20.79 15.99
C ALA A 113 -30.05 -21.03 14.52
N ASN A 114 -30.84 -20.52 13.56
CA ASN A 114 -30.54 -20.60 12.13
C ASN A 114 -29.43 -19.64 11.69
N GLU A 115 -29.23 -18.51 12.37
CA GLU A 115 -28.21 -17.51 12.01
C GLU A 115 -26.79 -18.03 12.28
N ASP A 116 -25.90 -17.83 11.30
CA ASP A 116 -24.46 -17.95 11.50
C ASP A 116 -23.92 -16.75 12.29
N ASP A 117 -22.64 -16.76 12.65
CA ASP A 117 -22.03 -15.70 13.46
C ASP A 117 -22.09 -14.34 12.78
N ASN A 118 -21.91 -14.28 11.45
CA ASN A 118 -21.94 -13.04 10.69
C ASN A 118 -23.34 -12.40 10.70
N ASN A 119 -24.38 -13.21 10.49
CA ASN A 119 -25.76 -12.74 10.53
C ASN A 119 -26.21 -12.43 11.96
N TYR A 120 -25.82 -13.25 12.94
CA TYR A 120 -26.18 -13.02 14.33
C TYR A 120 -25.51 -11.76 14.90
N PHE A 121 -24.27 -11.45 14.50
CA PHE A 121 -23.65 -10.16 14.85
C PHE A 121 -24.41 -8.96 14.26
N LYS A 122 -24.93 -9.05 13.03
CA LYS A 122 -25.80 -8.01 12.46
C LYS A 122 -27.09 -7.85 13.28
N THR A 123 -27.65 -8.96 13.76
CA THR A 123 -28.80 -8.96 14.68
C THR A 123 -28.46 -8.26 16.00
N ILE A 124 -27.32 -8.58 16.63
CA ILE A 124 -26.85 -7.89 17.84
C ILE A 124 -26.69 -6.38 17.57
N ARG A 125 -26.03 -6.00 16.48
CA ARG A 125 -25.83 -4.59 16.09
C ARG A 125 -27.14 -3.85 15.91
N ALA A 126 -28.12 -4.48 15.29
CA ALA A 126 -29.44 -3.88 15.11
C ALA A 126 -30.16 -3.71 16.46
N CYS A 127 -30.14 -4.73 17.33
CA CYS A 127 -30.82 -4.76 18.62
C CYS A 127 -30.19 -3.82 19.67
N PHE A 128 -28.86 -3.69 19.69
CA PHE A 128 -28.12 -2.93 20.71
C PHE A 128 -27.69 -1.52 20.28
N GLY A 129 -28.21 -1.01 19.16
CA GLY A 129 -28.15 0.44 18.90
C GLY A 129 -28.42 0.90 17.48
N ALA A 130 -28.01 0.16 16.43
CA ALA A 130 -28.06 0.69 15.07
C ALA A 130 -29.49 0.85 14.52
N HIS A 131 -30.35 -0.15 14.75
CA HIS A 131 -31.71 -0.19 14.21
C HIS A 131 -32.74 -0.80 15.18
N PRO A 132 -32.77 -0.44 16.48
CA PRO A 132 -33.57 -1.14 17.48
C PRO A 132 -35.07 -1.10 17.16
N VAL A 133 -35.54 -0.08 16.44
CA VAL A 133 -36.96 0.12 16.11
C VAL A 133 -37.40 -0.47 14.76
N ASN A 134 -36.52 -1.21 14.06
CA ASN A 134 -36.83 -1.77 12.74
C ASN A 134 -36.19 -3.15 12.52
N LEU A 135 -36.48 -4.10 13.42
CA LEU A 135 -36.00 -5.48 13.29
C LEU A 135 -36.98 -6.27 12.41
N ASN A 136 -36.51 -6.63 11.21
CA ASN A 136 -37.25 -7.49 10.30
C ASN A 136 -36.87 -8.95 10.57
N GLN A 137 -37.85 -9.76 10.94
CA GLN A 137 -37.75 -11.22 10.95
C GLN A 137 -38.69 -11.78 9.89
N GLU A 138 -38.41 -12.97 9.39
CA GLU A 138 -39.31 -13.64 8.45
C GLU A 138 -40.74 -13.67 9.02
N ASN A 139 -41.64 -12.94 8.36
CA ASN A 139 -43.06 -12.81 8.69
C ASN A 139 -43.43 -12.13 10.02
N SER A 140 -42.50 -11.45 10.71
CA SER A 140 -42.86 -10.62 11.88
C SER A 140 -41.92 -9.43 12.07
N LYS A 141 -42.45 -8.34 12.64
CA LYS A 141 -41.68 -7.14 12.98
C LYS A 141 -41.53 -7.06 14.49
N ARG A 142 -40.32 -6.78 14.96
CA ARG A 142 -40.02 -6.59 16.38
C ARG A 142 -39.31 -5.25 16.63
N PHE A 143 -39.39 -4.80 17.88
CA PHE A 143 -38.77 -3.56 18.36
C PHE A 143 -37.97 -3.84 19.63
N ALA A 144 -36.69 -3.48 19.66
CA ALA A 144 -35.84 -3.62 20.82
C ALA A 144 -36.08 -2.49 21.84
N SER A 145 -36.10 -2.84 23.12
CA SER A 145 -36.05 -1.90 24.24
C SER A 145 -34.68 -1.22 24.35
N TRP A 146 -34.54 -0.27 25.27
CA TRP A 146 -33.20 0.12 25.73
C TRP A 146 -32.48 -1.10 26.33
N PRO A 147 -31.14 -1.21 26.22
CA PRO A 147 -30.40 -2.27 26.87
C PRO A 147 -30.39 -2.09 28.40
N PHE A 148 -30.50 -3.18 29.14
CA PHE A 148 -30.54 -3.19 30.60
C PHE A 148 -29.62 -4.29 31.16
N PRO A 149 -29.18 -4.22 32.43
CA PRO A 149 -28.37 -5.27 33.04
C PRO A 149 -29.13 -6.60 33.02
N SER A 150 -28.50 -7.68 32.58
CA SER A 150 -29.16 -8.99 32.61
C SER A 150 -29.47 -9.39 34.06
N HIS A 151 -30.73 -9.77 34.30
CA HIS A 151 -31.18 -10.30 35.60
C HIS A 151 -31.04 -11.83 35.69
N ILE A 152 -30.68 -12.47 34.56
CA ILE A 152 -30.44 -13.89 34.42
C ILE A 152 -28.93 -14.05 34.14
N ASN A 153 -28.25 -14.91 34.88
CA ASN A 153 -26.78 -15.02 35.03
C ASN A 153 -25.95 -15.33 33.75
N THR A 154 -26.41 -15.02 32.54
CA THR A 154 -25.79 -15.44 31.27
C THR A 154 -25.27 -14.31 30.37
N GLY A 155 -25.66 -13.04 30.58
CA GLY A 155 -25.24 -11.92 29.71
C GLY A 155 -24.84 -10.65 30.47
N ASP A 156 -24.06 -9.78 29.84
CA ASP A 156 -23.67 -8.47 30.37
C ASP A 156 -24.79 -7.44 30.23
N LEU A 157 -25.51 -7.48 29.10
CA LEU A 157 -26.68 -6.65 28.82
C LEU A 157 -27.77 -7.49 28.15
N SER A 158 -29.02 -7.06 28.29
CA SER A 158 -30.18 -7.67 27.64
C SER A 158 -31.06 -6.62 27.00
N VAL A 159 -31.83 -7.01 25.99
CA VAL A 159 -32.92 -6.22 25.41
C VAL A 159 -34.18 -7.07 25.30
N HIS A 160 -35.34 -6.45 25.48
CA HIS A 160 -36.62 -7.04 25.14
C HIS A 160 -36.94 -6.74 23.67
N LEU A 161 -37.40 -7.74 22.93
CA LEU A 161 -37.81 -7.62 21.53
C LEU A 161 -39.34 -7.69 21.45
N TYR A 162 -39.97 -6.53 21.55
CA TYR A 162 -41.42 -6.37 21.54
C TYR A 162 -42.02 -6.82 20.22
N SER A 163 -43.02 -7.71 20.27
CA SER A 163 -43.76 -8.13 19.08
C SER A 163 -44.67 -7.00 18.58
N ARG A 164 -44.67 -6.75 17.26
CA ARG A 164 -45.72 -5.94 16.63
C ARG A 164 -47.08 -6.66 16.63
N ASP A 165 -47.05 -7.99 16.47
CA ASP A 165 -48.27 -8.76 16.23
C ASP A 165 -48.95 -9.11 17.58
N VAL A 166 -50.26 -8.85 17.65
CA VAL A 166 -51.08 -9.06 18.85
C VAL A 166 -51.06 -10.53 19.28
N GLY A 167 -50.85 -10.78 20.57
CA GLY A 167 -50.88 -12.12 21.17
C GLY A 167 -49.62 -12.96 20.91
N LYS A 168 -48.61 -12.43 20.20
CA LYS A 168 -47.28 -13.06 20.13
C LYS A 168 -46.42 -12.62 21.31
N GLU A 169 -45.63 -13.57 21.82
CA GLU A 169 -44.72 -13.32 22.94
C GLU A 169 -43.54 -12.41 22.54
N ASP A 170 -43.13 -11.60 23.50
CA ASP A 170 -41.88 -10.85 23.44
C ASP A 170 -40.70 -11.79 23.68
N LEU A 171 -39.56 -11.47 23.06
CA LEU A 171 -38.32 -12.25 23.24
C LEU A 171 -37.32 -11.45 24.07
N THR A 172 -36.34 -12.13 24.64
CA THR A 172 -35.21 -11.50 25.30
C THR A 172 -33.93 -11.92 24.61
N LEU A 173 -33.14 -10.95 24.14
CA LEU A 173 -31.81 -11.19 23.58
C LEU A 173 -30.76 -10.77 24.61
N ASN A 174 -29.88 -11.70 24.97
CA ASN A 174 -28.76 -11.44 25.87
C ASN A 174 -27.48 -11.20 25.06
N LEU A 175 -26.69 -10.23 25.49
CA LEU A 175 -25.39 -9.89 24.93
C LEU A 175 -24.30 -10.25 25.93
N ASN A 176 -23.35 -11.06 25.47
CA ASN A 176 -22.12 -11.34 26.20
C ASN A 176 -20.95 -10.63 25.49
N ILE A 177 -20.28 -9.73 26.20
CA ILE A 177 -19.17 -8.94 25.68
C ILE A 177 -17.99 -9.84 25.34
N ILE A 178 -17.78 -10.95 26.04
CA ILE A 178 -16.71 -11.90 25.74
C ILE A 178 -16.94 -12.55 24.37
N GLU A 179 -18.20 -12.86 24.01
CA GLU A 179 -18.53 -13.41 22.68
C GLU A 179 -18.28 -12.38 21.57
N LEU A 180 -18.54 -11.09 21.83
CA LEU A 180 -18.17 -10.01 20.89
C LEU A 180 -16.65 -9.89 20.70
N LEU A 181 -15.89 -9.99 21.79
CA LEU A 181 -14.43 -9.92 21.75
C LEU A 181 -13.85 -11.13 21.02
N GLU A 182 -14.44 -12.31 21.19
CA GLU A 182 -14.05 -13.51 20.44
C GLU A 182 -14.39 -13.39 18.95
N PHE A 183 -15.57 -12.87 18.62
CA PHE A 183 -15.95 -12.56 17.23
C PHE A 183 -14.94 -11.62 16.58
N LEU A 184 -14.57 -10.54 17.27
CA LEU A 184 -13.56 -9.58 16.83
C LEU A 184 -12.19 -10.25 16.63
N ARG A 185 -11.72 -11.03 17.62
CA ARG A 185 -10.40 -11.67 17.59
C ARG A 185 -10.24 -12.54 16.34
N ILE A 186 -11.19 -13.44 16.09
CA ILE A 186 -11.16 -14.37 14.95
C ILE A 186 -11.10 -13.60 13.62
N ARG A 187 -11.88 -12.52 13.49
CA ARG A 187 -11.92 -11.73 12.26
C ARG A 187 -10.65 -10.90 12.09
N TYR A 188 -10.12 -10.33 13.17
CA TYR A 188 -8.87 -9.58 13.12
C TYR A 188 -7.67 -10.47 12.77
N GLU A 189 -7.64 -11.71 13.27
CA GLU A 189 -6.63 -12.71 12.91
C GLU A 189 -6.66 -13.11 11.44
N TYR A 190 -7.80 -12.93 10.76
CA TYR A 190 -7.90 -13.16 9.32
C TYR A 190 -7.02 -12.24 8.47
N LEU A 191 -6.52 -11.13 9.02
CA LEU A 191 -5.52 -10.31 8.35
C LEU A 191 -4.26 -11.12 8.02
N ASP A 192 -3.89 -12.10 8.85
CA ASP A 192 -2.72 -12.96 8.60
C ASP A 192 -2.97 -13.82 7.34
N VAL A 193 -4.19 -14.36 7.18
CA VAL A 193 -4.58 -15.12 5.99
C VAL A 193 -4.54 -14.25 4.73
N ILE A 194 -4.95 -12.99 4.84
CA ILE A 194 -4.89 -12.03 3.72
C ILE A 194 -3.43 -11.65 3.42
N ALA A 195 -2.60 -11.45 4.44
CA ALA A 195 -1.18 -11.15 4.29
C ALA A 195 -0.45 -12.28 3.55
N ASP A 196 -0.63 -13.52 3.99
CA ASP A 196 -0.09 -14.72 3.31
C ASP A 196 -0.51 -14.76 1.84
N ARG A 197 -1.77 -14.39 1.55
CA ARG A 197 -2.27 -14.34 0.17
C ARG A 197 -1.60 -13.25 -0.67
N ILE A 198 -1.34 -12.06 -0.11
CA ILE A 198 -0.63 -10.98 -0.80
C ILE A 198 0.78 -11.42 -1.17
N GLU A 199 1.51 -12.06 -0.25
CA GLU A 199 2.85 -12.59 -0.51
C GLU A 199 2.85 -13.65 -1.61
N MET A 200 1.90 -14.60 -1.56
CA MET A 200 1.74 -15.59 -2.62
C MET A 200 1.46 -14.94 -3.98
N LEU A 201 0.57 -13.94 -4.04
CA LEU A 201 0.25 -13.20 -5.26
C LEU A 201 1.48 -12.49 -5.83
N PHE A 202 2.34 -11.92 -4.97
CA PHE A 202 3.59 -11.30 -5.40
C PHE A 202 4.55 -12.33 -6.02
N VAL A 203 4.75 -13.47 -5.37
CA VAL A 203 5.61 -14.54 -5.89
C VAL A 203 5.06 -15.12 -7.20
N GLU A 204 3.74 -15.33 -7.29
CA GLU A 204 3.06 -15.73 -8.52
C GLU A 204 3.30 -14.74 -9.66
N TYR A 205 3.20 -13.44 -9.37
CA TYR A 205 3.46 -12.35 -10.31
C TYR A 205 4.92 -12.35 -10.80
N GLN A 206 5.88 -12.41 -9.88
CA GLN A 206 7.31 -12.45 -10.22
C GLN A 206 7.61 -13.65 -11.13
N ARG A 207 7.14 -14.85 -10.78
CA ARG A 207 7.33 -16.07 -11.58
C ARG A 207 6.68 -16.01 -12.97
N LYS A 208 5.60 -15.26 -13.11
CA LYS A 208 4.95 -15.05 -14.41
C LYS A 208 5.82 -14.18 -15.28
N LEU A 209 6.15 -12.97 -14.82
CA LEU A 209 6.93 -12.01 -15.61
C LEU A 209 8.37 -12.46 -15.85
N SER A 210 8.96 -13.26 -14.96
CA SER A 210 10.32 -13.77 -15.18
C SER A 210 10.44 -14.78 -16.32
N LYS A 211 9.32 -15.36 -16.76
CA LYS A 211 9.27 -16.24 -17.94
C LYS A 211 9.06 -15.48 -19.24
N GLU A 212 8.57 -14.24 -19.16
CA GLU A 212 8.41 -13.35 -20.30
C GLU A 212 9.79 -12.77 -20.63
N LYS A 213 10.38 -13.22 -21.75
CA LYS A 213 11.74 -12.83 -22.14
C LYS A 213 11.78 -11.38 -22.60
N ILE A 214 12.70 -10.61 -22.03
CA ILE A 214 13.05 -9.26 -22.48
C ILE A 214 13.82 -9.37 -23.81
N GLU A 215 13.41 -8.59 -24.80
CA GLU A 215 14.11 -8.53 -26.08
C GLU A 215 15.55 -8.02 -25.89
N THR A 216 16.49 -8.65 -26.60
CA THR A 216 17.89 -8.22 -26.60
C THR A 216 18.22 -7.47 -27.88
N LYS A 217 18.73 -6.26 -27.74
CA LYS A 217 19.24 -5.43 -28.85
C LYS A 217 20.77 -5.37 -28.77
N SER A 218 21.42 -5.30 -29.93
CA SER A 218 22.88 -5.14 -30.00
C SER A 218 23.32 -3.71 -29.73
N ASP A 219 22.48 -2.74 -30.10
CA ASP A 219 22.73 -1.34 -29.81
C ASP A 219 22.30 -1.02 -28.35
N PRO A 220 23.18 -0.43 -27.53
CA PRO A 220 22.87 -0.13 -26.13
C PRO A 220 21.70 0.84 -25.95
N LEU A 221 21.56 1.83 -26.84
CA LEU A 221 20.47 2.80 -26.75
C LEU A 221 19.13 2.16 -27.10
N GLU A 222 19.08 1.34 -28.16
CA GLU A 222 17.90 0.53 -28.46
C GLU A 222 17.55 -0.43 -27.30
N GLN A 223 18.55 -1.03 -26.65
CA GLN A 223 18.34 -1.89 -25.48
C GLN A 223 17.73 -1.10 -24.32
N LEU A 224 18.19 0.12 -24.05
CA LEU A 224 17.65 0.98 -23.00
C LEU A 224 16.18 1.34 -23.23
N TYR A 225 15.77 1.62 -24.48
CA TYR A 225 14.35 1.83 -24.80
C TYR A 225 13.49 0.59 -24.56
N VAL A 226 14.02 -0.60 -24.85
CA VAL A 226 13.34 -1.85 -24.48
C VAL A 226 13.22 -1.95 -22.95
N LEU A 227 14.29 -1.69 -22.21
CA LEU A 227 14.31 -1.76 -20.75
C LEU A 227 13.36 -0.75 -20.11
N ARG A 228 13.21 0.46 -20.67
CA ARG A 228 12.28 1.47 -20.15
C ARG A 228 10.84 0.97 -20.19
N ASN A 229 10.43 0.44 -21.35
CA ASN A 229 9.09 -0.13 -21.52
C ASN A 229 8.88 -1.38 -20.65
N GLU A 230 9.90 -2.19 -20.44
CA GLU A 230 9.82 -3.37 -19.56
C GLU A 230 9.77 -2.99 -18.08
N SER A 231 10.49 -1.96 -17.65
CA SER A 231 10.47 -1.45 -16.27
C SER A 231 9.07 -0.97 -15.86
N GLU A 232 8.37 -0.23 -16.73
CA GLU A 232 6.98 0.19 -16.50
C GLU A 232 6.02 -0.99 -16.29
N LYS A 233 6.21 -2.08 -17.02
CA LYS A 233 5.41 -3.32 -16.85
C LYS A 233 5.81 -4.07 -15.57
N ARG A 234 7.09 -4.01 -15.21
CA ARG A 234 7.70 -4.75 -14.11
C ARG A 234 7.72 -3.91 -12.83
N LEU A 235 6.52 -3.47 -12.44
CA LEU A 235 6.24 -2.69 -11.22
C LEU A 235 6.61 -1.21 -11.27
N ASP A 236 7.07 -0.71 -12.42
CA ASP A 236 7.26 0.72 -12.65
C ASP A 236 8.07 1.37 -11.51
N ASN A 237 9.22 0.75 -11.19
CA ASN A 237 10.03 1.13 -10.05
C ASN A 237 10.78 2.44 -10.35
N ASP A 238 10.54 3.47 -9.54
CA ASP A 238 11.09 4.81 -9.73
C ASP A 238 12.62 4.84 -9.79
N TYR A 239 13.30 4.02 -8.99
CA TYR A 239 14.77 3.95 -9.01
C TYR A 239 15.28 3.40 -10.34
N TYR A 240 14.77 2.26 -10.79
CA TYR A 240 15.16 1.66 -12.07
C TYR A 240 14.81 2.57 -13.25
N ASN A 241 13.62 3.18 -13.23
CA ASN A 241 13.20 4.14 -14.23
C ASN A 241 14.16 5.33 -14.31
N GLY A 242 14.57 5.88 -13.17
CA GLY A 242 15.52 7.00 -13.12
C GLY A 242 16.89 6.63 -13.68
N GLU A 243 17.45 5.47 -13.30
CA GLU A 243 18.74 5.02 -13.83
C GLU A 243 18.68 4.76 -15.34
N ILE A 244 17.58 4.17 -15.84
CA ILE A 244 17.37 3.95 -17.28
C ILE A 244 17.28 5.29 -18.02
N ASP A 245 16.53 6.26 -17.49
CA ASP A 245 16.36 7.58 -18.12
C ASP A 245 17.71 8.35 -18.18
N ASP A 246 18.52 8.27 -17.13
CA ASP A 246 19.88 8.81 -17.09
C ASP A 246 20.79 8.18 -18.15
N LEU A 247 20.74 6.85 -18.28
CA LEU A 247 21.50 6.12 -19.30
C LEU A 247 21.03 6.51 -20.70
N ILE A 248 19.73 6.62 -20.95
CA ILE A 248 19.19 7.07 -22.24
C ILE A 248 19.77 8.45 -22.60
N MET A 249 19.74 9.42 -21.66
CA MET A 249 20.32 10.75 -21.91
C MET A 249 21.80 10.69 -22.28
N ILE A 250 22.59 9.84 -21.60
CA ILE A 250 24.02 9.66 -21.90
C ILE A 250 24.21 9.09 -23.30
N PHE A 251 23.49 8.03 -23.65
CA PHE A 251 23.69 7.33 -24.91
C PHE A 251 23.17 8.12 -26.12
N GLU A 252 22.09 8.88 -25.96
CA GLU A 252 21.57 9.80 -26.97
C GLU A 252 22.41 11.06 -27.20
N ALA A 253 23.29 11.42 -26.25
CA ALA A 253 24.10 12.63 -26.39
C ALA A 253 25.16 12.49 -27.50
N GLU A 254 25.10 13.40 -28.47
CA GLU A 254 26.05 13.52 -29.58
C GLU A 254 27.04 14.67 -29.31
N LEU A 255 28.30 14.33 -29.04
CA LEU A 255 29.36 15.32 -28.86
C LEU A 255 30.00 15.69 -30.19
N THR A 256 30.18 16.99 -30.44
CA THR A 256 30.90 17.50 -31.61
C THR A 256 32.35 17.88 -31.31
N ASP A 257 32.73 17.99 -30.03
CA ASP A 257 34.10 18.32 -29.62
C ASP A 257 34.99 17.07 -29.69
N SER A 258 35.94 17.06 -30.62
CA SER A 258 36.80 15.91 -30.92
C SER A 258 37.63 15.45 -29.73
N ASP A 259 37.93 16.35 -28.78
CA ASP A 259 38.74 16.01 -27.61
C ASP A 259 37.92 15.28 -26.54
N LEU A 260 36.60 15.47 -26.53
CA LEU A 260 35.68 14.85 -25.58
C LEU A 260 35.09 13.53 -26.08
N VAL A 261 35.03 13.31 -27.40
CA VAL A 261 34.48 12.09 -28.00
C VAL A 261 35.14 10.81 -27.45
N PRO A 262 36.48 10.68 -27.42
CA PRO A 262 37.12 9.47 -26.87
C PRO A 262 36.83 9.24 -25.38
N LEU A 263 36.71 10.33 -24.61
CA LEU A 263 36.39 10.26 -23.18
C LEU A 263 34.94 9.79 -22.97
N ALA A 264 34.02 10.31 -23.78
CA ALA A 264 32.62 9.91 -23.78
C ALA A 264 32.43 8.45 -24.21
N ASP A 265 33.09 8.02 -25.27
CA ASP A 265 33.02 6.64 -25.75
C ASP A 265 33.54 5.67 -24.69
N ASN A 266 34.68 5.98 -24.07
CA ASN A 266 35.21 5.18 -22.97
C ASN A 266 34.25 5.13 -21.77
N TYR A 267 33.60 6.24 -21.43
CA TYR A 267 32.60 6.25 -20.35
C TYR A 267 31.36 5.44 -20.71
N LYS A 268 30.85 5.53 -21.94
CA LYS A 268 29.72 4.71 -22.40
C LYS A 268 30.03 3.21 -22.31
N GLU A 269 31.26 2.81 -22.63
CA GLU A 269 31.72 1.43 -22.48
C GLU A 269 31.71 0.96 -21.01
N THR A 270 32.08 1.82 -20.04
CA THR A 270 32.02 1.43 -18.60
C THR A 270 30.60 1.27 -18.07
N LEU A 271 29.59 1.80 -18.78
CA LEU A 271 28.18 1.71 -18.40
C LEU A 271 27.47 0.45 -18.96
N LEU A 272 28.02 -0.22 -19.98
CA LEU A 272 27.42 -1.43 -20.54
C LEU A 272 27.14 -2.53 -19.49
N PRO A 273 28.02 -2.78 -18.50
CA PRO A 273 27.76 -3.72 -17.43
C PRO A 273 26.54 -3.38 -16.56
N LEU A 274 26.19 -2.10 -16.41
CA LEU A 274 25.00 -1.63 -15.67
C LEU A 274 23.73 -1.88 -16.48
N ILE A 275 23.75 -1.66 -17.80
CA ILE A 275 22.62 -1.98 -18.69
C ILE A 275 22.25 -3.47 -18.60
N GLU A 276 23.26 -4.34 -18.64
CA GLU A 276 23.04 -5.79 -18.50
C GLU A 276 22.59 -6.20 -17.10
N GLU A 277 23.03 -5.51 -16.05
CA GLU A 277 22.55 -5.73 -14.69
C GLU A 277 21.07 -5.37 -14.56
N ILE A 278 20.67 -4.17 -15.01
CA ILE A 278 19.27 -3.72 -15.02
C ILE A 278 18.40 -4.75 -15.75
N LYS A 279 18.82 -5.18 -16.93
CA LYS A 279 18.12 -6.20 -17.72
C LYS A 279 17.97 -7.52 -16.97
N THR A 280 19.03 -7.99 -16.33
CA THR A 280 19.03 -9.25 -15.57
C THR A 280 18.07 -9.13 -14.39
N ASN A 281 18.17 -8.07 -13.59
CA ASN A 281 17.30 -7.83 -12.44
C ASN A 281 15.83 -7.71 -12.84
N LEU A 282 15.53 -6.99 -13.94
CA LEU A 282 14.17 -6.90 -14.50
C LEU A 282 13.68 -8.27 -14.99
N GLN A 283 14.52 -9.02 -15.72
CA GLN A 283 14.18 -10.35 -16.22
C GLN A 283 13.89 -11.34 -15.08
N GLU A 284 14.64 -11.26 -13.99
CA GLU A 284 14.48 -12.14 -12.82
C GLU A 284 13.41 -11.64 -11.84
N MET A 285 12.87 -10.43 -12.05
CA MET A 285 11.98 -9.74 -11.12
C MET A 285 12.61 -9.50 -9.75
N ASN A 286 13.92 -9.26 -9.72
CA ASN A 286 14.72 -8.98 -8.55
C ASN A 286 15.08 -7.50 -8.49
N LEU A 287 14.13 -6.67 -8.04
CA LEU A 287 14.31 -5.21 -7.94
C LEU A 287 15.05 -4.86 -6.64
N VAL A 288 16.37 -4.87 -6.72
CA VAL A 288 17.29 -4.51 -5.63
C VAL A 288 18.15 -3.32 -6.03
N ASP A 289 18.87 -2.74 -5.07
CA ASP A 289 19.90 -1.72 -5.35
C ASP A 289 20.91 -2.28 -6.36
N LEU A 290 21.24 -1.48 -7.38
CA LEU A 290 22.13 -1.90 -8.45
C LEU A 290 23.59 -1.80 -7.96
N GLU A 291 24.35 -2.87 -8.11
CA GLU A 291 25.75 -2.96 -7.68
C GLU A 291 26.66 -2.02 -8.49
N LYS A 292 26.30 -1.75 -9.74
CA LYS A 292 27.10 -0.93 -10.67
C LYS A 292 26.55 0.49 -10.83
N ASP A 293 25.60 0.93 -10.00
CA ASP A 293 25.07 2.30 -10.08
C ASP A 293 26.13 3.37 -9.79
N SER A 294 27.22 3.02 -9.11
CA SER A 294 28.33 3.92 -8.83
C SER A 294 29.00 4.46 -10.09
N GLU A 295 28.93 3.73 -11.20
CA GLU A 295 29.45 4.18 -12.50
C GLU A 295 28.60 5.30 -13.09
N LEU A 296 27.30 5.35 -12.75
CA LEU A 296 26.39 6.41 -13.15
C LEU A 296 26.34 7.55 -12.12
N ARG A 297 26.43 7.21 -10.84
CA ARG A 297 26.38 8.10 -9.67
C ARG A 297 27.78 8.34 -9.11
N ILE A 298 28.61 8.98 -9.94
CA ILE A 298 30.02 9.23 -9.64
C ILE A 298 30.17 10.06 -8.36
N ARG A 299 30.94 9.55 -7.40
CA ARG A 299 31.27 10.23 -6.13
C ARG A 299 32.74 10.62 -6.12
N SER A 300 33.05 11.81 -6.62
CA SER A 300 34.39 12.39 -6.61
C SER A 300 34.54 13.49 -5.55
N ASP A 301 35.76 13.97 -5.32
CA ASP A 301 35.94 15.17 -4.48
C ASP A 301 35.33 16.42 -5.12
N LEU A 302 35.28 16.45 -6.45
CA LEU A 302 34.59 17.50 -7.20
C LEU A 302 33.06 17.46 -6.98
N ASP A 303 32.45 16.27 -6.88
CA ASP A 303 31.04 16.13 -6.49
C ASP A 303 30.76 16.78 -5.12
N LYS A 304 31.68 16.62 -4.15
CA LYS A 304 31.52 17.24 -2.82
C LYS A 304 31.62 18.75 -2.90
N GLU A 305 32.53 19.29 -3.70
CA GLU A 305 32.72 20.73 -3.86
C GLU A 305 31.56 21.41 -4.60
N LEU A 306 30.98 20.72 -5.58
CA LEU A 306 29.87 21.19 -6.40
C LEU A 306 28.50 20.70 -5.93
N ARG A 307 28.38 20.17 -4.70
CA ARG A 307 27.14 19.52 -4.23
C ARG A 307 25.89 20.37 -4.41
N TYR A 308 25.98 21.67 -4.15
CA TYR A 308 24.84 22.58 -4.31
C TYR A 308 24.50 22.77 -5.79
N GLU A 309 25.50 23.09 -6.62
CA GLU A 309 25.37 23.31 -8.05
C GLU A 309 24.87 22.07 -8.78
N LEU A 310 25.42 20.90 -8.47
CA LEU A 310 25.00 19.62 -9.04
C LEU A 310 23.56 19.29 -8.64
N GLY A 311 23.18 19.51 -7.38
CA GLY A 311 21.80 19.30 -6.94
C GLY A 311 20.80 20.18 -7.72
N LYS A 312 21.17 21.44 -7.99
CA LYS A 312 20.36 22.36 -8.80
C LYS A 312 20.37 21.99 -10.28
N PHE A 313 21.53 21.61 -10.80
CA PHE A 313 21.70 21.13 -12.15
C PHE A 313 20.81 19.91 -12.44
N TYR A 314 20.85 18.86 -11.61
CA TYR A 314 20.00 17.69 -11.80
C TYR A 314 18.51 18.04 -11.68
N THR A 315 18.14 18.94 -10.76
CA THR A 315 16.75 19.44 -10.68
C THR A 315 16.32 20.13 -11.97
N TRP A 316 17.22 20.90 -12.60
CA TRP A 316 16.96 21.53 -13.89
C TRP A 316 16.84 20.50 -15.02
N VAL A 317 17.78 19.54 -15.09
CA VAL A 317 17.79 18.46 -16.10
C VAL A 317 16.48 17.67 -16.10
N HIS A 318 16.05 17.21 -14.93
CA HIS A 318 14.85 16.35 -14.81
C HIS A 318 13.55 17.14 -14.68
N GLY A 319 13.61 18.39 -14.22
CA GLY A 319 12.42 19.19 -13.92
C GLY A 319 11.86 19.96 -15.11
N GLY A 320 12.66 20.21 -16.15
CA GLY A 320 12.26 21.00 -17.32
C GLY A 320 11.84 22.44 -17.00
N ARG A 321 12.17 22.94 -15.80
CA ARG A 321 11.82 24.28 -15.34
C ARG A 321 12.98 25.22 -15.59
N TYR A 322 12.68 26.45 -16.00
CA TYR A 322 13.68 27.51 -16.10
C TYR A 322 14.35 27.75 -14.74
N ASP A 323 15.69 27.71 -14.71
CA ASP A 323 16.49 28.07 -13.55
C ASP A 323 17.24 29.39 -13.82
N PRO A 324 16.95 30.48 -13.09
CA PRO A 324 17.61 31.78 -13.30
C PRO A 324 19.10 31.77 -12.93
N LEU A 325 19.58 30.74 -12.21
CA LEU A 325 20.97 30.61 -11.77
C LEU A 325 21.77 29.61 -12.60
N LEU A 326 21.20 29.05 -13.68
CA LEU A 326 21.87 28.05 -14.51
C LEU A 326 23.24 28.52 -15.03
N GLU A 327 23.33 29.78 -15.45
CA GLU A 327 24.58 30.37 -15.96
C GLU A 327 25.65 30.45 -14.88
N PHE A 328 25.27 30.75 -13.64
CA PHE A 328 26.18 30.72 -12.49
C PHE A 328 26.72 29.30 -12.22
N TYR A 329 25.88 28.26 -12.35
CA TYR A 329 26.33 26.87 -12.19
C TYR A 329 27.32 26.47 -13.28
N PHE A 330 27.05 26.82 -14.54
CA PHE A 330 27.94 26.54 -15.66
C PHE A 330 29.26 27.30 -15.57
N GLU A 331 29.26 28.55 -15.10
CA GLU A 331 30.48 29.30 -14.82
C GLU A 331 31.35 28.58 -13.78
N ARG A 332 30.74 28.05 -12.71
CA ARG A 332 31.48 27.25 -11.71
C ARG A 332 32.03 25.96 -12.30
N PHE A 333 31.24 25.21 -13.07
CA PHE A 333 31.69 23.97 -13.72
C PHE A 333 32.86 24.23 -14.67
N ASN A 334 32.78 25.28 -15.48
CA ASN A 334 33.86 25.69 -16.37
C ASN A 334 35.11 26.14 -15.61
N THR A 335 34.95 26.86 -14.50
CA THR A 335 36.08 27.33 -13.68
C THR A 335 36.83 26.16 -13.05
N LEU A 336 36.13 25.17 -12.50
CA LEU A 336 36.76 24.03 -11.83
C LEU A 336 37.32 22.98 -12.80
N SER A 337 36.89 22.99 -14.06
CA SER A 337 37.39 22.10 -15.11
C SER A 337 38.38 22.78 -16.06
N ASP A 338 38.92 23.96 -15.71
CA ASP A 338 39.79 24.79 -16.56
C ASP A 338 39.23 25.02 -17.98
N GLY A 339 37.90 25.09 -18.09
CA GLY A 339 37.17 25.30 -19.34
C GLY A 339 37.17 24.10 -20.28
N LYS A 340 37.59 22.91 -19.83
CA LYS A 340 37.70 21.71 -20.67
C LYS A 340 36.37 21.29 -21.30
N PHE A 341 35.28 21.28 -20.53
CA PHE A 341 33.97 20.80 -20.98
C PHE A 341 33.09 21.89 -21.62
N LYS A 342 33.42 23.18 -21.42
CA LYS A 342 32.72 24.34 -22.01
C LYS A 342 31.20 24.24 -21.86
N PHE A 343 30.68 24.23 -20.63
CA PHE A 343 29.25 24.22 -20.35
C PHE A 343 28.60 25.52 -20.83
N THR A 344 27.53 25.41 -21.62
CA THR A 344 26.77 26.56 -22.12
C THR A 344 25.27 26.27 -22.15
N LYS A 345 24.45 27.33 -22.05
CA LYS A 345 22.99 27.23 -22.17
C LYS A 345 22.47 26.93 -23.58
N THR A 346 23.35 26.94 -24.58
CA THR A 346 23.00 26.62 -25.96
C THR A 346 23.19 25.13 -26.29
N ASP A 347 23.90 24.40 -25.43
CA ASP A 347 24.06 22.96 -25.60
C ASP A 347 22.73 22.25 -25.41
N ASP A 348 22.55 21.13 -26.11
CA ASP A 348 21.47 20.22 -25.82
C ASP A 348 21.58 19.70 -24.38
N ILE A 349 20.43 19.47 -23.73
CA ILE A 349 20.39 19.06 -22.33
C ILE A 349 21.11 17.73 -22.10
N LYS A 350 21.04 16.81 -23.07
CA LYS A 350 21.69 15.49 -23.02
C LYS A 350 23.21 15.65 -23.11
N VAL A 351 23.68 16.53 -24.01
CA VAL A 351 25.10 16.90 -24.12
C VAL A 351 25.61 17.51 -22.82
N THR A 352 24.85 18.42 -22.25
CA THR A 352 25.19 19.08 -20.97
C THR A 352 25.26 18.06 -19.83
N PHE A 353 24.31 17.14 -19.78
CA PHE A 353 24.29 16.05 -18.80
C PHE A 353 25.50 15.13 -18.93
N LEU A 354 25.82 14.68 -20.15
CA LEU A 354 27.00 13.87 -20.41
C LEU A 354 28.28 14.60 -20.00
N LYS A 355 28.45 15.87 -20.38
CA LYS A 355 29.59 16.68 -19.94
C LYS A 355 29.73 16.75 -18.42
N ALA A 356 28.61 16.90 -17.70
CA ALA A 356 28.62 16.90 -16.24
C ALA A 356 29.08 15.57 -15.66
N LYS A 357 28.67 14.44 -16.24
CA LYS A 357 29.17 13.11 -15.84
C LYS A 357 30.66 12.98 -16.11
N LEU A 358 31.12 13.31 -17.32
CA LEU A 358 32.55 13.24 -17.68
C LEU A 358 33.43 14.11 -16.77
N MET A 359 32.94 15.31 -16.43
CA MET A 359 33.62 16.22 -15.50
C MET A 359 33.83 15.60 -14.12
N LEU A 360 32.93 14.74 -13.66
CA LEU A 360 33.04 14.11 -12.34
C LEU A 360 33.97 12.88 -12.32
N ILE A 361 34.23 12.28 -13.48
CA ILE A 361 35.12 11.10 -13.64
C ILE A 361 36.59 11.50 -13.57
N GLU A 362 36.91 12.68 -14.07
CA GLU A 362 38.25 13.27 -13.98
C GLU A 362 38.55 13.78 -12.57
#